data_AF-A0AA38VLS4-F1
#
_entry.id   AF-A0AA38VLS4-F1
#
_cell.length_a   1.000
_cell.length_b   1.000
_cell.length_c   1.000
_cell.angle_alpha   90.00
_cell.angle_beta   90.00
_cell.angle_gamma   90.00
#
_symmetry.space_group_name_H-M   'P 1'
#
loop_
_entity.id
_entity.type
_entity.pdbx_description
1 polymer ?
#
loop_
_entity_poly.entity_id
_entity_poly.type
_entity_poly.pdbx_seq_one_letter_code
_entity_poly.pdbx_strand_id
1 'polypeptide(L)'
;MHCSSLFVAASAALVSTASAGLYDESTSNHTCTLVTPLLSCSAGATPELTDSCCVETYGGLLLSTQFWDTYTGLESQGQVLPKYTWTLHGLWPDFCNGSYTQYCDLSRQYDPEPSPNTTTGKPDGTPVPAYTGPSIGTFLEPFGKYDLLAYMNKYWVAQNQPNGDFWGHEFSKHATCYSTFDVECYGPQYRQHEEVVDFFETAVGFYRDLPTWGWLSAAGIRPSNATAYSLADVRGALTAGFGAVPYIGCSGPRYNTTEAGRGSSDAGYTQLSEVWYYYHVYGRPQRGQGLPVNASINGGSVSNCAKTPGAIHYYERTEGSEA
;
A
#
# COMPACT_ATOMS: atom_id res chain seq x y z
N MET A 1 -63.71 -40.25 12.38
CA MET A 1 -63.12 -39.14 11.60
C MET A 1 -62.19 -38.34 12.52
N HIS A 2 -60.93 -38.75 12.66
CA HIS A 2 -59.89 -37.98 13.34
C HIS A 2 -58.65 -38.04 12.44
N CYS A 3 -58.31 -36.90 11.83
CA CYS A 3 -57.18 -36.75 10.93
C CYS A 3 -56.00 -36.24 11.76
N SER A 4 -55.03 -37.11 12.07
CA SER A 4 -53.77 -36.70 12.69
C SER A 4 -52.82 -36.23 11.60
N SER A 5 -52.47 -34.94 11.62
CA SER A 5 -51.47 -34.37 10.73
C SER A 5 -50.10 -34.51 11.37
N LEU A 6 -49.25 -35.35 10.80
CA LEU A 6 -47.82 -35.41 11.13
C LEU A 6 -47.13 -34.20 10.50
N PHE A 7 -46.61 -33.31 11.35
CA PHE A 7 -45.66 -32.28 10.93
C PHE A 7 -44.27 -32.92 10.78
N VAL A 8 -43.80 -33.04 9.54
CA VAL A 8 -42.40 -33.36 9.23
C VAL A 8 -41.63 -32.06 9.29
N ALA A 9 -40.81 -31.88 10.33
CA ALA A 9 -39.85 -30.80 10.39
C ALA A 9 -38.71 -31.11 9.41
N ALA A 10 -38.67 -30.40 8.28
CA ALA A 10 -37.53 -30.42 7.37
C ALA A 10 -36.42 -29.57 7.98
N SER A 11 -35.43 -30.21 8.59
CA SER A 11 -34.18 -29.55 9.00
C SER A 11 -33.43 -29.12 7.75
N ALA A 12 -33.51 -27.84 7.40
CA ALA A 12 -32.65 -27.25 6.40
C ALA A 12 -31.21 -27.23 6.95
N ALA A 13 -30.38 -28.17 6.49
CA ALA A 13 -28.96 -28.11 6.72
C ALA A 13 -28.42 -26.86 6.00
N LEU A 14 -28.02 -25.85 6.76
CA LEU A 14 -27.19 -24.76 6.26
C LEU A 14 -25.87 -25.38 5.82
N VAL A 15 -25.73 -25.60 4.52
CA VAL A 15 -24.43 -25.90 3.92
C VAL A 15 -23.64 -24.60 4.04
N SER A 16 -22.80 -24.51 5.08
CA SER A 16 -21.72 -23.54 5.12
C SER A 16 -20.84 -23.86 3.92
N THR A 17 -20.92 -23.03 2.89
CA THR A 17 -19.89 -22.99 1.86
C THR A 17 -18.65 -22.48 2.57
N ALA A 18 -17.83 -23.39 3.08
CA ALA A 18 -16.47 -23.07 3.46
C ALA A 18 -15.82 -22.53 2.20
N SER A 19 -15.67 -21.20 2.13
CA SER A 19 -14.70 -20.61 1.22
C SER A 19 -13.37 -21.21 1.65
N ALA A 20 -12.70 -21.95 0.78
CA ALA A 20 -11.32 -22.33 1.05
C ALA A 20 -10.53 -21.02 1.12
N GLY A 21 -9.92 -20.72 2.26
CA GLY A 21 -9.07 -19.55 2.44
C GLY A 21 -7.95 -19.52 1.41
N LEU A 22 -7.45 -18.34 1.09
CA LEU A 22 -6.42 -18.18 0.06
C LEU A 22 -5.13 -18.93 0.44
N TYR A 23 -4.86 -19.03 1.75
CA TYR A 23 -3.64 -19.62 2.30
C TYR A 23 -3.86 -20.92 3.09
N ASP A 24 -5.07 -21.50 3.06
CA ASP A 24 -5.44 -22.74 3.77
C ASP A 24 -5.15 -22.72 5.30
N GLU A 25 -5.32 -21.55 5.92
CA GLU A 25 -5.10 -21.35 7.35
C GLU A 25 -6.32 -21.79 8.19
N SER A 26 -6.06 -22.06 9.48
CA SER A 26 -7.12 -22.40 10.44
C SER A 26 -7.95 -21.17 10.80
N THR A 27 -9.27 -21.33 10.99
CA THR A 27 -10.13 -20.27 11.54
C THR A 27 -10.08 -20.18 13.08
N SER A 28 -9.09 -20.81 13.72
CA SER A 28 -8.87 -20.71 15.17
C SER A 28 -8.05 -19.46 15.52
N ASN A 29 -8.11 -18.98 16.76
CA ASN A 29 -7.27 -17.85 17.15
C ASN A 29 -5.77 -18.21 17.12
N HIS A 30 -4.97 -17.41 16.41
CA HIS A 30 -3.53 -17.56 16.29
C HIS A 30 -2.81 -16.75 17.38
N THR A 31 -2.00 -17.41 18.22
CA THR A 31 -1.27 -16.73 19.31
C THR A 31 0.15 -16.37 18.86
N CYS A 32 0.28 -15.40 17.96
CA CYS A 32 1.56 -15.05 17.34
C CYS A 32 2.65 -14.56 18.31
N THR A 33 2.29 -14.15 19.53
CA THR A 33 3.25 -13.84 20.59
C THR A 33 4.06 -15.06 21.05
N LEU A 34 3.53 -16.29 20.89
CA LEU A 34 4.22 -17.53 21.24
C LEU A 34 5.09 -18.08 20.11
N VAL A 35 4.98 -17.50 18.91
CA VAL A 35 5.71 -17.93 17.72
C VAL A 35 6.94 -17.04 17.53
N THR A 36 8.08 -17.65 17.18
CA THR A 36 9.28 -16.89 16.83
C THR A 36 9.00 -16.06 15.57
N PRO A 37 9.13 -14.73 15.60
CA PRO A 37 8.89 -13.92 14.41
C PRO A 37 10.02 -14.10 13.40
N LEU A 38 9.79 -14.93 12.39
CA LEU A 38 10.73 -15.15 11.31
C LEU A 38 10.78 -13.92 10.41
N LEU A 39 11.97 -13.61 9.88
CA LEU A 39 12.11 -12.55 8.88
C LEU A 39 11.42 -13.01 7.58
N SER A 40 10.55 -12.19 7.02
CA SER A 40 9.95 -12.45 5.71
C SER A 40 11.04 -12.61 4.64
N CYS A 41 10.77 -13.39 3.60
CA CYS A 41 11.76 -13.79 2.58
C CYS A 41 12.97 -14.59 3.08
N SER A 42 12.96 -15.06 4.34
CA SER A 42 13.92 -16.05 4.83
C SER A 42 13.47 -17.48 4.52
N ALA A 43 14.39 -18.43 4.58
CA ALA A 43 14.11 -19.84 4.27
C ALA A 43 13.04 -20.49 5.18
N GLY A 44 12.76 -19.92 6.36
CA GLY A 44 11.71 -20.41 7.27
C GLY A 44 10.36 -19.72 7.10
N ALA A 45 10.29 -18.63 6.33
CA ALA A 45 9.07 -17.87 6.10
C ALA A 45 8.33 -18.41 4.85
N THR A 46 7.90 -19.68 4.91
CA THR A 46 7.09 -20.31 3.86
C THR A 46 5.83 -20.93 4.45
N PRO A 47 4.71 -21.01 3.70
CA PRO A 47 3.45 -21.53 4.22
C PRO A 47 3.53 -22.97 4.75
N GLU A 48 4.49 -23.77 4.29
CA GLU A 48 4.67 -25.16 4.71
C GLU A 48 5.42 -25.30 6.05
N LEU A 49 6.11 -24.24 6.49
CA LEU A 49 7.02 -24.28 7.64
C LEU A 49 6.60 -23.37 8.79
N THR A 50 5.71 -22.41 8.53
CA THR A 50 5.22 -21.48 9.54
C THR A 50 3.74 -21.19 9.35
N ASP A 51 3.11 -20.78 10.43
CA ASP A 51 1.79 -20.18 10.46
C ASP A 51 1.81 -18.83 9.72
N SER A 52 1.09 -18.72 8.60
CA SER A 52 1.10 -17.54 7.74
C SER A 52 0.30 -16.37 8.33
N CYS A 53 -0.52 -16.62 9.36
CA CYS A 53 -1.14 -15.55 10.16
C CYS A 53 -0.13 -14.88 11.12
N CYS A 54 1.00 -15.53 11.39
CA CYS A 54 2.03 -15.03 12.31
C CYS A 54 3.34 -14.60 11.62
N VAL A 55 3.56 -15.03 10.38
CA VAL A 55 4.71 -14.68 9.55
C VAL A 55 4.21 -14.38 8.14
N GLU A 56 4.60 -13.25 7.55
CA GLU A 56 4.24 -12.99 6.15
C GLU A 56 5.03 -13.91 5.20
N THR A 57 4.32 -14.80 4.51
CA THR A 57 4.90 -15.85 3.66
C THR A 57 4.69 -15.61 2.17
N TYR A 58 3.86 -14.65 1.78
CA TYR A 58 3.52 -14.40 0.37
C TYR A 58 4.12 -13.09 -0.12
N GLY A 59 3.80 -12.00 0.57
CA GLY A 59 4.22 -10.63 0.27
C GLY A 59 5.46 -10.15 1.01
N GLY A 60 6.48 -10.99 1.13
CA GLY A 60 7.55 -10.79 2.12
C GLY A 60 8.50 -9.60 1.86
N LEU A 61 8.44 -8.96 0.70
CA LEU A 61 9.13 -7.71 0.41
C LEU A 61 8.11 -6.57 0.45
N LEU A 62 8.02 -5.89 1.59
CA LEU A 62 7.05 -4.81 1.80
C LEU A 62 7.58 -3.49 1.25
N LEU A 63 6.70 -2.71 0.60
CA LEU A 63 6.99 -1.36 0.16
C LEU A 63 6.03 -0.40 0.85
N SER A 64 6.54 0.52 1.69
CA SER A 64 5.77 1.70 2.08
C SER A 64 6.03 2.81 1.07
N THR A 65 5.00 3.20 0.34
CA THR A 65 5.10 4.11 -0.81
C THR A 65 4.50 5.46 -0.48
N GLN A 66 5.09 6.53 -1.01
CA GLN A 66 4.66 7.90 -0.75
C GLN A 66 4.60 8.73 -2.02
N PHE A 67 3.66 9.68 -2.04
CA PHE A 67 3.49 10.67 -3.09
C PHE A 67 3.99 12.06 -2.68
N TRP A 68 4.52 12.76 -3.67
CA TRP A 68 4.55 14.22 -3.69
C TRP A 68 3.63 14.74 -4.79
N ASP A 69 2.36 14.90 -4.43
CA ASP A 69 1.41 15.61 -5.27
C ASP A 69 1.52 17.11 -5.08
N THR A 70 1.29 17.88 -6.14
CA THR A 70 1.20 19.34 -6.09
C THR A 70 -0.24 19.83 -6.05
N TYR A 71 -1.22 18.96 -6.29
CA TYR A 71 -2.66 19.26 -6.27
C TYR A 71 -3.45 17.95 -6.08
N THR A 72 -4.71 18.05 -5.66
CA THR A 72 -5.63 16.92 -5.48
C THR A 72 -6.68 16.86 -6.58
N GLY A 73 -7.02 17.97 -7.22
CA GLY A 73 -8.13 18.06 -8.18
C GLY A 73 -9.51 18.10 -7.53
N LEU A 74 -9.57 17.96 -6.19
CA LEU A 74 -10.78 18.02 -5.37
C LEU A 74 -10.66 19.11 -4.28
N GLU A 75 -9.82 20.13 -4.49
CA GLU A 75 -9.64 21.24 -3.54
C GLU A 75 -10.96 21.97 -3.24
N SER A 76 -11.85 22.07 -4.23
CA SER A 76 -13.18 22.68 -4.07
C SER A 76 -14.09 21.90 -3.12
N GLN A 77 -13.77 20.64 -2.84
CA GLN A 77 -14.46 19.76 -1.88
C GLN A 77 -13.74 19.70 -0.53
N GLY A 78 -12.66 20.46 -0.36
CA GLY A 78 -11.85 20.49 0.86
C GLY A 78 -10.80 19.38 0.98
N GLN A 79 -10.65 18.52 -0.04
CA GLN A 79 -9.56 17.55 -0.10
C GLN A 79 -8.28 18.28 -0.53
N VAL A 80 -7.40 18.54 0.44
CA VAL A 80 -6.15 19.29 0.27
C VAL A 80 -4.99 18.53 0.89
N LEU A 81 -3.77 18.90 0.54
CA LEU A 81 -2.57 18.20 0.96
C LEU A 81 -1.99 18.79 2.25
N PRO A 82 -1.43 17.98 3.15
CA PRO A 82 -0.87 18.45 4.41
C PRO A 82 0.49 19.12 4.20
N LYS A 83 0.69 20.30 4.80
CA LYS A 83 1.98 21.01 4.69
C LYS A 83 3.15 20.21 5.26
N TYR A 84 4.34 20.44 4.67
CA TYR A 84 5.63 19.93 5.15
C TYR A 84 5.71 18.41 5.30
N THR A 85 4.96 17.67 4.49
CA THR A 85 5.03 16.21 4.46
C THR A 85 4.64 15.67 3.09
N TRP A 86 5.19 14.50 2.76
CA TRP A 86 4.71 13.65 1.68
C TRP A 86 3.46 12.90 2.15
N THR A 87 2.60 12.46 1.24
CA THR A 87 1.39 11.68 1.56
C THR A 87 1.63 10.20 1.33
N LEU A 88 0.89 9.35 2.07
CA LEU A 88 0.91 7.91 1.88
C LEU A 88 0.28 7.56 0.52
N HIS A 89 0.97 6.71 -0.25
CA HIS A 89 0.41 6.04 -1.43
C HIS A 89 -0.14 4.68 -1.01
N GLY A 90 0.67 3.81 -0.43
CA GLY A 90 0.22 2.51 0.06
C GLY A 90 1.27 1.69 0.81
N LEU A 91 0.90 0.44 1.11
CA LEU A 91 1.75 -0.57 1.72
C LEU A 91 1.65 -1.87 0.91
N TRP A 92 2.63 -2.14 0.05
CA TRP A 92 2.50 -3.18 -0.98
C TRP A 92 3.31 -4.44 -0.67
N PRO A 93 2.71 -5.63 -0.87
CA PRO A 93 3.39 -6.91 -0.77
C PRO A 93 4.00 -7.32 -2.12
N ASP A 94 5.31 -7.12 -2.30
CA ASP A 94 6.04 -7.74 -3.39
C ASP A 94 6.49 -9.16 -2.97
N PHE A 95 6.60 -10.05 -3.95
CA PHE A 95 7.33 -11.29 -3.78
C PHE A 95 8.82 -10.99 -3.53
N CYS A 96 9.52 -11.93 -2.90
CA CYS A 96 10.93 -11.79 -2.55
C CYS A 96 11.87 -11.60 -3.76
N ASN A 97 11.42 -11.98 -4.96
CA ASN A 97 12.14 -11.77 -6.21
C ASN A 97 11.84 -10.42 -6.88
N GLY A 98 11.01 -9.57 -6.27
CA GLY A 98 10.60 -8.26 -6.79
C GLY A 98 9.48 -8.27 -7.82
N SER A 99 8.97 -9.44 -8.23
CA SER A 99 7.69 -9.51 -8.91
C SER A 99 6.56 -9.32 -7.89
N TYR A 100 5.36 -9.00 -8.37
CA TYR A 100 4.20 -8.79 -7.51
C TYR A 100 2.97 -9.41 -8.13
N THR A 101 1.95 -9.54 -7.29
CA THR A 101 0.60 -9.97 -7.66
C THR A 101 -0.40 -8.89 -7.26
N GLN A 102 -1.65 -9.02 -7.68
CA GLN A 102 -2.68 -8.02 -7.40
C GLN A 102 -4.07 -8.66 -7.30
N TYR A 103 -4.94 -8.07 -6.47
CA TYR A 103 -6.32 -8.52 -6.30
C TYR A 103 -6.41 -10.02 -5.97
N CYS A 104 -5.67 -10.47 -4.95
CA CYS A 104 -5.49 -11.89 -4.65
C CYS A 104 -6.75 -12.56 -4.06
N ASP A 105 -7.65 -11.77 -3.47
CA ASP A 105 -8.94 -12.25 -2.97
C ASP A 105 -10.07 -11.32 -3.43
N LEU A 106 -10.87 -11.79 -4.39
CA LEU A 106 -12.00 -11.02 -4.95
C LEU A 106 -13.22 -10.99 -4.03
N SER A 107 -13.27 -11.83 -2.98
CA SER A 107 -14.36 -11.80 -2.00
C SER A 107 -14.26 -10.59 -1.05
N ARG A 108 -13.06 -10.01 -0.95
CA ARG A 108 -12.72 -8.81 -0.16
C ARG A 108 -12.28 -7.64 -1.04
N GLN A 109 -12.84 -7.57 -2.24
CA GLN A 109 -12.61 -6.49 -3.19
C GLN A 109 -13.58 -5.33 -2.92
N TYR A 110 -13.04 -4.12 -2.76
CA TYR A 110 -13.72 -2.87 -2.43
C TYR A 110 -13.32 -1.70 -3.34
N ASP A 111 -12.61 -1.95 -4.44
CA ASP A 111 -12.16 -0.94 -5.39
C ASP A 111 -13.27 -0.62 -6.41
N PRO A 112 -13.80 0.62 -6.45
CA PRO A 112 -14.85 1.00 -7.39
C PRO A 112 -14.35 1.20 -8.83
N GLU A 113 -13.04 1.41 -9.05
CA GLU A 113 -12.44 1.60 -10.38
C GLU A 113 -11.15 0.76 -10.55
N PRO A 114 -11.26 -0.58 -10.65
CA PRO A 114 -10.10 -1.46 -10.74
C PRO A 114 -9.15 -1.13 -11.89
N SER A 115 -7.90 -0.77 -11.56
CA SER A 115 -6.85 -0.46 -12.54
C SER A 115 -5.47 -1.04 -12.17
N PRO A 116 -4.95 -2.02 -12.94
CA PRO A 116 -5.60 -2.76 -14.03
C PRO A 116 -6.86 -3.52 -13.57
N ASN A 117 -7.76 -3.83 -14.49
CA ASN A 117 -9.04 -4.48 -14.21
C ASN A 117 -9.00 -6.03 -14.25
N THR A 118 -7.82 -6.63 -14.13
CA THR A 118 -7.62 -8.08 -14.02
C THR A 118 -6.63 -8.43 -12.91
N THR A 119 -6.72 -9.63 -12.35
CA THR A 119 -5.85 -10.11 -11.24
C THR A 119 -4.37 -10.27 -11.63
N THR A 120 -4.04 -10.24 -12.92
CA THR A 120 -2.65 -10.34 -13.41
C THR A 120 -2.18 -9.09 -14.13
N GLY A 121 -3.05 -8.08 -14.26
CA GLY A 121 -2.82 -6.90 -15.10
C GLY A 121 -2.73 -7.18 -16.60
N LYS A 122 -3.02 -8.41 -17.03
CA LYS A 122 -2.98 -8.86 -18.43
C LYS A 122 -4.38 -9.20 -18.94
N PRO A 123 -4.60 -9.20 -20.27
CA PRO A 123 -5.89 -9.56 -20.85
C PRO A 123 -6.40 -10.97 -20.55
N ASP A 124 -5.51 -11.89 -20.16
CA ASP A 124 -5.82 -13.28 -19.79
C ASP A 124 -6.05 -13.47 -18.28
N GLY A 125 -5.88 -12.43 -17.47
CA GLY A 125 -6.18 -12.46 -16.03
C GLY A 125 -7.68 -12.51 -15.74
N THR A 126 -8.03 -12.99 -14.55
CA THR A 126 -9.42 -12.99 -14.07
C THR A 126 -9.90 -11.54 -13.95
N PRO A 127 -11.07 -11.16 -14.51
CA PRO A 127 -11.62 -9.83 -14.37
C PRO A 127 -11.89 -9.46 -12.91
N VAL A 128 -11.53 -8.24 -12.53
CA VAL A 128 -11.83 -7.65 -11.22
C VAL A 128 -13.11 -6.82 -11.36
N PRO A 129 -14.24 -7.24 -10.75
CA PRO A 129 -15.47 -6.47 -10.81
C PRO A 129 -15.32 -5.16 -10.04
N ALA A 130 -15.93 -4.09 -10.55
CA ALA A 130 -16.01 -2.81 -9.84
C ALA A 130 -16.91 -2.94 -8.60
N TYR A 131 -16.44 -2.44 -7.48
CA TYR A 131 -17.20 -2.40 -6.24
C TYR A 131 -18.29 -1.31 -6.29
N THR A 132 -19.48 -1.63 -5.78
CA THR A 132 -20.65 -0.72 -5.78
C THR A 132 -21.22 -0.47 -4.38
N GLY A 133 -20.54 -0.93 -3.33
CA GLY A 133 -20.95 -0.72 -1.95
C GLY A 133 -20.52 0.62 -1.37
N PRO A 134 -20.66 0.81 -0.04
CA PRO A 134 -20.24 2.05 0.62
C PRO A 134 -18.72 2.22 0.59
N SER A 135 -18.25 3.47 0.68
CA SER A 135 -16.81 3.76 0.74
C SER A 135 -16.13 2.95 1.84
N ILE A 136 -14.95 2.37 1.55
CA ILE A 136 -14.17 1.55 2.50
C ILE A 136 -13.85 2.32 3.80
N GLY A 137 -13.76 3.65 3.75
CA GLY A 137 -13.56 4.48 4.94
C GLY A 137 -14.68 4.36 5.98
N THR A 138 -15.90 4.03 5.55
CA THR A 138 -17.04 3.81 6.47
C THR A 138 -16.89 2.54 7.31
N PHE A 139 -16.02 1.60 6.91
CA PHE A 139 -15.78 0.36 7.65
C PHE A 139 -15.07 0.58 8.97
N LEU A 140 -14.42 1.73 9.16
CA LEU A 140 -13.74 2.10 10.40
C LEU A 140 -14.72 2.52 11.50
N GLU A 141 -15.92 3.01 11.14
CA GLU A 141 -16.88 3.60 12.07
C GLU A 141 -17.44 2.58 13.09
N PRO A 142 -17.83 1.34 12.70
CA PRO A 142 -18.27 0.32 13.66
C PRO A 142 -17.19 -0.12 14.67
N PHE A 143 -15.92 0.18 14.38
CA PHE A 143 -14.79 -0.05 15.28
C PHE A 143 -14.44 1.18 16.13
N GLY A 144 -15.14 2.31 15.93
CA GLY A 144 -14.89 3.56 16.63
C GLY A 144 -13.58 4.25 16.21
N LYS A 145 -13.01 3.89 15.06
CA LYS A 145 -11.70 4.35 14.56
C LYS A 145 -11.82 5.67 13.80
N TYR A 146 -12.51 6.64 14.39
CA TYR A 146 -12.74 7.96 13.78
C TYR A 146 -11.47 8.80 13.67
N ASP A 147 -10.53 8.62 14.60
CA ASP A 147 -9.21 9.27 14.59
C ASP A 147 -8.33 8.75 13.45
N LEU A 148 -8.33 7.44 13.21
CA LEU A 148 -7.68 6.83 12.05
C LEU A 148 -8.28 7.35 10.74
N LEU A 149 -9.61 7.39 10.62
CA LEU A 149 -10.29 7.93 9.43
C LEU A 149 -9.92 9.41 9.20
N ALA A 150 -9.88 10.22 10.26
CA ALA A 150 -9.45 11.62 10.17
C ALA A 150 -7.98 11.75 9.77
N TYR A 151 -7.12 10.86 10.28
CA TYR A 151 -5.71 10.81 9.89
C TYR A 151 -5.54 10.46 8.41
N MET A 152 -6.21 9.41 7.94
CA MET A 152 -6.15 8.98 6.53
C MET A 152 -6.65 10.10 5.60
N ASN A 153 -7.77 10.76 5.92
CA ASN A 153 -8.24 11.90 5.13
C ASN A 153 -7.23 13.03 4.99
N LYS A 154 -6.33 13.19 5.98
CA LYS A 154 -5.31 14.23 5.97
C LYS A 154 -3.99 13.78 5.32
N TYR A 155 -3.61 12.52 5.45
CA TYR A 155 -2.25 12.07 5.09
C TYR A 155 -2.21 10.99 4.00
N TRP A 156 -3.34 10.37 3.66
CA TRP A 156 -3.48 9.36 2.60
C TRP A 156 -4.45 9.90 1.54
N VAL A 157 -4.01 10.96 0.88
CA VAL A 157 -4.84 11.81 0.01
C VAL A 157 -4.74 11.34 -1.44
N ALA A 158 -5.87 11.23 -2.12
CA ALA A 158 -5.94 10.85 -3.52
C ALA A 158 -5.85 12.05 -4.47
N GLN A 159 -5.45 11.79 -5.71
CA GLN A 159 -5.46 12.77 -6.79
C GLN A 159 -6.54 12.43 -7.82
N ASN A 160 -7.35 13.43 -8.20
CA ASN A 160 -8.47 13.39 -9.14
C ASN A 160 -9.62 12.42 -8.77
N GLN A 161 -9.66 11.93 -7.53
CA GLN A 161 -10.69 11.02 -7.05
C GLN A 161 -10.90 11.16 -5.53
N PRO A 162 -12.04 10.72 -4.99
CA PRO A 162 -12.26 10.68 -3.54
C PRO A 162 -11.25 9.76 -2.84
N ASN A 163 -10.78 10.18 -1.66
CA ASN A 163 -9.85 9.36 -0.86
C ASN A 163 -10.36 7.93 -0.63
N GLY A 164 -11.66 7.77 -0.39
CA GLY A 164 -12.28 6.47 -0.12
C GLY A 164 -12.16 5.48 -1.29
N ASP A 165 -12.20 5.96 -2.52
CA ASP A 165 -12.08 5.13 -3.72
C ASP A 165 -10.64 4.65 -3.87
N PHE A 166 -9.69 5.56 -3.64
CA PHE A 166 -8.26 5.25 -3.60
C PHE A 166 -7.90 4.25 -2.49
N TRP A 167 -8.43 4.40 -1.29
CA TRP A 167 -8.19 3.41 -0.23
C TRP A 167 -8.80 2.04 -0.58
N GLY A 168 -9.93 2.03 -1.29
CA GLY A 168 -10.54 0.82 -1.84
C GLY A 168 -9.58 0.12 -2.80
N HIS A 169 -8.95 0.88 -3.70
CA HIS A 169 -7.88 0.42 -4.57
C HIS A 169 -6.72 -0.20 -3.80
N GLU A 170 -6.14 0.55 -2.86
CA GLU A 170 -4.97 0.12 -2.10
C GLU A 170 -5.23 -1.16 -1.31
N PHE A 171 -6.38 -1.26 -0.64
CA PHE A 171 -6.74 -2.48 0.07
C PHE A 171 -6.97 -3.65 -0.91
N SER A 172 -7.84 -3.46 -1.91
CA SER A 172 -8.27 -4.55 -2.78
C SER A 172 -7.13 -5.12 -3.61
N LYS A 173 -6.26 -4.24 -4.12
CA LYS A 173 -5.18 -4.62 -5.01
C LYS A 173 -3.98 -5.18 -4.24
N HIS A 174 -3.67 -4.60 -3.09
CA HIS A 174 -2.44 -4.89 -2.36
C HIS A 174 -2.69 -5.63 -1.04
N ALA A 175 -3.58 -5.13 -0.17
CA ALA A 175 -3.81 -5.73 1.15
C ALA A 175 -4.28 -7.19 1.07
N THR A 176 -5.14 -7.51 0.10
CA THR A 176 -5.66 -8.87 -0.12
C THR A 176 -4.59 -9.90 -0.47
N CYS A 177 -3.38 -9.44 -0.83
CA CYS A 177 -2.25 -10.29 -1.19
C CYS A 177 -1.27 -10.54 -0.03
N TYR A 178 -1.52 -10.01 1.16
CA TYR A 178 -0.80 -10.45 2.36
C TYR A 178 -1.46 -11.68 2.96
N SER A 179 -0.64 -12.65 3.34
CA SER A 179 -1.12 -13.80 4.13
C SER A 179 -1.65 -13.39 5.50
N THR A 180 -0.99 -12.43 6.13
CA THR A 180 -1.27 -12.04 7.52
C THR A 180 -2.53 -11.18 7.70
N PHE A 181 -3.16 -10.71 6.62
CA PHE A 181 -4.44 -9.99 6.63
C PHE A 181 -5.59 -10.86 6.07
N ASP A 182 -5.39 -12.17 5.94
CA ASP A 182 -6.48 -13.08 5.60
C ASP A 182 -7.50 -13.18 6.73
N VAL A 183 -8.77 -13.43 6.40
CA VAL A 183 -9.86 -13.38 7.40
C VAL A 183 -9.73 -14.52 8.41
N GLU A 184 -9.22 -15.68 8.00
CA GLU A 184 -8.92 -16.82 8.88
C GLU A 184 -8.05 -16.42 10.07
N CYS A 185 -7.12 -15.47 9.88
CA CYS A 185 -6.19 -15.01 10.90
C CYS A 185 -6.86 -14.27 12.07
N TYR A 186 -8.09 -13.81 11.90
CA TYR A 186 -8.89 -13.12 12.91
C TYR A 186 -9.74 -14.09 13.76
N GLY A 187 -9.71 -15.38 13.43
CA GLY A 187 -10.30 -16.44 14.22
C GLY A 187 -11.83 -16.43 14.26
N PRO A 188 -12.45 -17.19 15.18
CA PRO A 188 -13.89 -17.45 15.17
C PRO A 188 -14.73 -16.26 15.66
N GLN A 189 -14.09 -15.18 16.12
CA GLN A 189 -14.73 -13.96 16.60
C GLN A 189 -14.54 -12.78 15.64
N TYR A 190 -14.04 -13.05 14.44
CA TYR A 190 -13.87 -12.07 13.39
C TYR A 190 -15.10 -11.16 13.27
N ARG A 191 -14.86 -9.85 13.33
CA ARG A 191 -15.85 -8.84 13.01
C ARG A 191 -15.63 -8.41 11.57
N GLN A 192 -16.70 -8.35 10.79
CA GLN A 192 -16.60 -7.93 9.39
C GLN A 192 -15.80 -6.62 9.24
N HIS A 193 -14.78 -6.66 8.38
CA HIS A 193 -13.79 -5.62 8.07
C HIS A 193 -12.72 -5.34 9.14
N GLU A 194 -12.54 -6.20 10.14
CA GLU A 194 -11.46 -6.06 11.13
C GLU A 194 -10.07 -6.05 10.47
N GLU A 195 -9.88 -6.85 9.42
CA GLU A 195 -8.67 -6.91 8.61
C GLU A 195 -8.42 -5.64 7.78
N VAL A 196 -9.49 -4.96 7.36
CA VAL A 196 -9.40 -3.66 6.68
C VAL A 196 -8.88 -2.60 7.63
N VAL A 197 -9.43 -2.56 8.85
CA VAL A 197 -9.00 -1.62 9.89
C VAL A 197 -7.53 -1.86 10.25
N ASP A 198 -7.14 -3.11 10.49
CA ASP A 198 -5.77 -3.47 10.81
C ASP A 198 -4.78 -3.15 9.69
N PHE A 199 -5.16 -3.34 8.42
CA PHE A 199 -4.33 -2.96 7.28
C PHE A 199 -4.07 -1.45 7.27
N PHE A 200 -5.11 -0.63 7.43
CA PHE A 200 -4.95 0.82 7.45
C PHE A 200 -4.12 1.30 8.64
N GLU A 201 -4.31 0.73 9.83
CA GLU A 201 -3.45 1.02 10.99
C GLU A 201 -1.99 0.66 10.72
N THR A 202 -1.75 -0.49 10.10
CA THR A 202 -0.41 -0.96 9.78
C THR A 202 0.27 -0.05 8.75
N ALA A 203 -0.42 0.27 7.64
CA ALA A 203 0.10 1.16 6.60
C ALA A 203 0.42 2.56 7.16
N VAL A 204 -0.46 3.11 8.00
CA VAL A 204 -0.21 4.38 8.71
C VAL A 204 0.99 4.25 9.65
N GLY A 205 1.15 3.14 10.36
CA GLY A 205 2.29 2.86 11.22
C GLY A 205 3.63 2.98 10.47
N PHE A 206 3.78 2.27 9.36
CA PHE A 206 4.98 2.35 8.51
C PHE A 206 5.21 3.76 7.96
N TYR A 207 4.15 4.42 7.46
CA TYR A 207 4.23 5.78 6.92
C TYR A 207 4.76 6.80 7.94
N ARG A 208 4.31 6.70 9.20
CA ARG A 208 4.68 7.66 10.25
C ARG A 208 6.15 7.65 10.61
N ASP A 209 6.84 6.54 10.38
CA ASP A 209 8.28 6.39 10.62
C ASP A 209 9.14 6.89 9.43
N LEU A 210 8.50 7.38 8.37
CA LEU A 210 9.14 7.77 7.10
C LEU A 210 8.93 9.25 6.78
N PRO A 211 9.55 10.19 7.54
CA PRO A 211 9.40 11.63 7.33
C PRO A 211 10.22 12.14 6.12
N THR A 212 9.85 11.71 4.90
CA THR A 212 10.53 12.03 3.62
C THR A 212 10.82 13.52 3.47
N TRP A 213 9.81 14.38 3.72
CA TRP A 213 10.00 15.84 3.67
C TRP A 213 11.07 16.31 4.66
N GLY A 214 11.05 15.76 5.88
CA GLY A 214 12.00 16.11 6.94
C GLY A 214 13.44 15.78 6.57
N TRP A 215 13.67 14.58 6.02
CA TRP A 215 15.01 14.16 5.56
C TRP A 215 15.53 15.03 4.40
N LEU A 216 14.68 15.30 3.41
CA LEU A 216 15.03 16.19 2.29
C LEU A 216 15.33 17.62 2.79
N SER A 217 14.46 18.17 3.63
CA SER A 217 14.57 19.54 4.16
C SER A 217 15.82 19.71 5.03
N ALA A 218 16.22 18.70 5.80
CA ALA A 218 17.46 18.68 6.58
C ALA A 218 18.72 18.71 5.69
N ALA A 219 18.64 18.17 4.47
CA ALA A 219 19.68 18.24 3.45
C ALA A 219 19.60 19.52 2.59
N GLY A 220 18.69 20.46 2.90
CA GLY A 220 18.49 21.68 2.11
C GLY A 220 17.69 21.48 0.83
N ILE A 221 17.07 20.31 0.63
CA ILE A 221 16.21 19.99 -0.52
C ILE A 221 14.77 20.30 -0.11
N ARG A 222 14.21 21.38 -0.67
CA ARG A 222 12.84 21.84 -0.39
C ARG A 222 12.06 22.07 -1.68
N PRO A 223 10.72 22.01 -1.63
CA PRO A 223 9.90 22.39 -2.76
C PRO A 223 10.30 23.78 -3.28
N SER A 224 10.49 23.91 -4.59
CA SER A 224 10.84 25.17 -5.25
C SER A 224 10.43 25.13 -6.72
N ASN A 225 9.81 26.21 -7.20
CA ASN A 225 9.55 26.41 -8.62
C ASN A 225 10.78 26.90 -9.42
N ALA A 226 11.87 27.27 -8.75
CA ALA A 226 13.08 27.83 -9.37
C ALA A 226 14.31 26.93 -9.25
N THR A 227 14.38 26.08 -8.22
CA THR A 227 15.56 25.26 -7.93
C THR A 227 15.35 23.83 -8.45
N ALA A 228 16.36 23.29 -9.11
CA ALA A 228 16.44 21.88 -9.46
C ALA A 228 17.61 21.21 -8.72
N TYR A 229 17.46 19.92 -8.46
CA TYR A 229 18.36 19.10 -7.67
C TYR A 229 18.98 17.99 -8.52
N SER A 230 20.03 17.37 -8.01
CA SER A 230 20.53 16.11 -8.59
C SER A 230 19.83 14.92 -7.95
N LEU A 231 19.60 13.85 -8.73
CA LEU A 231 19.11 12.58 -8.19
C LEU A 231 20.05 12.01 -7.11
N ALA A 232 21.36 12.29 -7.21
CA ALA A 232 22.34 11.84 -6.24
C ALA A 232 22.12 12.47 -4.86
N ASP A 233 21.81 13.77 -4.80
CA ASP A 233 21.56 14.48 -3.54
C ASP A 233 20.25 14.02 -2.89
N VAL A 234 19.18 13.90 -3.68
CA VAL A 234 17.87 13.39 -3.22
C VAL A 234 18.04 11.98 -2.65
N ARG A 235 18.69 11.08 -3.39
CA ARG A 235 18.96 9.72 -2.93
C ARG A 235 19.85 9.69 -1.69
N GLY A 236 20.87 10.53 -1.63
CA GLY A 236 21.78 10.60 -0.48
C GLY A 236 21.04 10.98 0.80
N ALA A 237 20.20 12.02 0.75
CA ALA A 237 19.41 12.47 1.89
C ALA A 237 18.44 11.38 2.39
N LEU A 238 17.70 10.75 1.47
CA LEU A 238 16.73 9.73 1.83
C LEU A 238 17.39 8.44 2.32
N THR A 239 18.52 8.04 1.73
CA THR A 239 19.29 6.87 2.20
C THR A 239 19.83 7.09 3.60
N ALA A 240 20.32 8.30 3.90
CA ALA A 240 20.82 8.63 5.23
C ALA A 240 19.71 8.63 6.29
N GLY A 241 18.50 9.07 5.93
CA GLY A 241 17.34 9.05 6.82
C GLY A 241 16.74 7.67 7.04
N PHE A 242 16.59 6.89 5.97
CA PHE A 242 15.95 5.57 6.01
C PHE A 242 16.90 4.45 6.48
N GLY A 243 18.19 4.56 6.20
CA GLY A 243 19.19 3.52 6.48
C GLY A 243 19.36 2.50 5.34
N ALA A 244 18.57 2.59 4.28
CA ALA A 244 18.72 1.81 3.05
C ALA A 244 18.39 2.68 1.82
N VAL A 245 18.76 2.23 0.62
CA VAL A 245 18.48 2.98 -0.62
C VAL A 245 17.01 2.80 -1.02
N PRO A 246 16.17 3.85 -1.02
CA PRO A 246 14.80 3.75 -1.51
C PRO A 246 14.74 3.80 -3.04
N TYR A 247 13.59 3.43 -3.61
CA TYR A 247 13.26 3.76 -4.98
C TYR A 247 12.80 5.22 -5.05
N ILE A 248 13.27 5.96 -6.07
CA ILE A 248 12.85 7.34 -6.32
C ILE A 248 12.17 7.41 -7.69
N GLY A 249 10.87 7.71 -7.66
CA GLY A 249 10.04 7.90 -8.84
C GLY A 249 9.95 9.38 -9.24
N CYS A 250 10.09 9.61 -10.54
CA CYS A 250 9.82 10.88 -11.18
C CYS A 250 8.79 10.73 -12.30
N SER A 251 8.09 11.84 -12.57
CA SER A 251 7.10 12.01 -13.63
C SER A 251 7.43 13.24 -14.50
N GLY A 252 6.46 13.70 -15.28
CA GLY A 252 6.60 14.88 -16.15
C GLY A 252 7.37 14.60 -17.46
N PRO A 253 8.03 15.61 -18.05
CA PRO A 253 8.79 15.42 -19.27
C PRO A 253 10.06 14.59 -19.00
N ARG A 254 10.56 13.92 -20.03
CA ARG A 254 11.89 13.30 -20.00
C ARG A 254 12.95 14.38 -20.20
N TYR A 255 14.09 14.28 -19.52
CA TYR A 255 15.10 15.35 -19.56
C TYR A 255 15.54 15.71 -20.99
N ASN A 256 15.83 14.71 -21.83
CA ASN A 256 16.19 14.92 -23.24
C ASN A 256 15.11 15.59 -24.12
N THR A 257 13.87 15.71 -23.63
CA THR A 257 12.78 16.43 -24.30
C THR A 257 12.61 17.87 -23.80
N THR A 258 13.30 18.25 -22.73
CA THR A 258 13.30 19.62 -22.20
C THR A 258 14.27 20.53 -22.98
N GLU A 259 14.11 21.85 -22.85
CA GLU A 259 15.07 22.81 -23.42
C GLU A 259 16.47 22.61 -22.83
N ALA A 260 16.56 22.42 -21.51
CA ALA A 260 17.82 22.23 -20.81
C ALA A 260 18.54 20.92 -21.18
N GLY A 261 17.79 19.86 -21.50
CA GLY A 261 18.33 18.56 -21.86
C GLY A 261 18.42 18.29 -23.36
N ARG A 262 18.13 19.27 -24.24
CA ARG A 262 18.17 19.07 -25.69
C ARG A 262 19.56 18.56 -26.12
N GLY A 263 19.58 17.39 -26.76
CA GLY A 263 20.80 16.73 -27.21
C GLY A 263 21.45 15.80 -26.18
N SER A 264 20.92 15.72 -24.95
CA SER A 264 21.31 14.71 -23.96
C SER A 264 20.76 13.33 -24.31
N SER A 265 21.49 12.27 -23.94
CA SER A 265 21.00 10.89 -23.98
C SER A 265 20.17 10.51 -22.75
N ASP A 266 20.05 11.40 -21.78
CA ASP A 266 19.32 11.15 -20.53
C ASP A 266 17.80 11.26 -20.75
N ALA A 267 17.16 10.11 -20.81
CA ALA A 267 15.72 9.97 -21.02
C ALA A 267 14.93 9.83 -19.71
N GLY A 268 15.54 10.07 -18.54
CA GLY A 268 14.85 9.97 -17.25
C GLY A 268 13.85 11.11 -17.03
N TYR A 269 12.87 10.87 -16.17
CA TYR A 269 11.83 11.83 -15.81
C TYR A 269 12.35 12.94 -14.88
N THR A 270 11.81 14.15 -15.00
CA THR A 270 12.39 15.33 -14.33
C THR A 270 11.66 15.77 -13.07
N GLN A 271 10.45 15.30 -12.77
CA GLN A 271 9.66 15.81 -11.65
C GLN A 271 9.59 14.77 -10.54
N LEU A 272 10.16 15.06 -9.38
CA LEU A 272 10.11 14.15 -8.23
C LEU A 272 8.65 13.95 -7.77
N SER A 273 8.19 12.70 -7.76
CA SER A 273 6.77 12.37 -7.54
C SER A 273 6.53 11.23 -6.56
N GLU A 274 7.46 10.28 -6.43
CA GLU A 274 7.28 9.12 -5.56
C GLU A 274 8.55 8.70 -4.83
N VAL A 275 8.39 8.11 -3.65
CA VAL A 275 9.45 7.38 -2.95
C VAL A 275 8.89 6.07 -2.41
N TRP A 276 9.60 4.95 -2.64
CA TRP A 276 9.21 3.65 -2.11
C TRP A 276 10.30 3.11 -1.18
N TYR A 277 9.91 2.79 0.05
CA TYR A 277 10.78 2.30 1.11
C TYR A 277 10.57 0.80 1.31
N TYR A 278 11.63 0.03 1.09
CA TYR A 278 11.56 -1.44 1.06
C TYR A 278 11.93 -2.03 2.42
N TYR A 279 11.17 -3.04 2.83
CA TYR A 279 11.34 -3.75 4.08
C TYR A 279 11.24 -5.26 3.88
N HIS A 280 12.01 -6.00 4.67
CA HIS A 280 11.53 -7.27 5.19
C HIS A 280 10.90 -7.02 6.57
N VAL A 281 10.05 -7.92 7.07
CA VAL A 281 9.39 -7.77 8.37
C VAL A 281 9.62 -9.00 9.24
N TYR A 282 9.71 -8.79 10.56
CA TYR A 282 9.78 -9.88 11.53
C TYR A 282 8.38 -10.32 11.94
N GLY A 283 7.99 -11.53 11.52
CA GLY A 283 6.65 -12.05 11.70
C GLY A 283 5.66 -11.36 10.77
N ARG A 284 4.55 -10.87 11.34
CA ARG A 284 3.50 -10.18 10.59
C ARG A 284 3.71 -8.66 10.50
N PRO A 285 3.36 -7.98 9.39
CA PRO A 285 3.51 -6.53 9.22
C PRO A 285 2.88 -5.70 10.33
N GLN A 286 1.76 -6.15 10.91
CA GLN A 286 1.02 -5.48 12.00
C GLN A 286 1.88 -5.26 13.26
N ARG A 287 3.06 -5.88 13.36
CA ARG A 287 4.02 -5.64 14.46
C ARG A 287 4.80 -4.33 14.31
N GLY A 288 4.84 -3.72 13.12
CA GLY A 288 5.67 -2.55 12.83
C GLY A 288 7.17 -2.82 12.93
N GLN A 289 7.60 -4.09 12.88
CA GLN A 289 9.01 -4.49 13.02
C GLN A 289 9.64 -4.73 11.65
N GLY A 290 9.76 -3.65 10.88
CA GLY A 290 10.41 -3.65 9.57
C GLY A 290 11.93 -3.57 9.67
N LEU A 291 12.62 -4.35 8.85
CA LEU A 291 14.05 -4.24 8.55
C LEU A 291 14.21 -3.53 7.20
N PRO A 292 14.71 -2.28 7.17
CA PRO A 292 15.01 -1.58 5.92
C PRO A 292 15.94 -2.39 5.02
N VAL A 293 15.60 -2.47 3.73
CA VAL A 293 16.44 -3.08 2.69
C VAL A 293 16.54 -2.18 1.48
N ASN A 294 17.58 -2.37 0.67
CA ASN A 294 17.76 -1.57 -0.54
C ASN A 294 16.68 -1.93 -1.57
N ALA A 295 16.13 -0.94 -2.27
CA ALA A 295 15.22 -1.14 -3.40
C ALA A 295 15.84 -2.01 -4.52
N SER A 296 17.18 -2.09 -4.59
CA SER A 296 17.89 -2.96 -5.52
C SER A 296 18.02 -4.41 -5.06
N ILE A 297 17.43 -4.82 -3.93
CA ILE A 297 17.61 -6.16 -3.34
C ILE A 297 17.19 -7.28 -4.31
N ASN A 298 16.24 -6.99 -5.19
CA ASN A 298 15.73 -7.90 -6.22
C ASN A 298 16.39 -7.68 -7.61
N GLY A 299 17.43 -6.84 -7.69
CA GLY A 299 18.08 -6.48 -8.96
C GLY A 299 17.32 -5.47 -9.82
N GLY A 300 16.21 -4.91 -9.33
CA GLY A 300 15.41 -3.88 -10.00
C GLY A 300 16.09 -2.52 -10.10
N SER A 301 15.55 -1.66 -10.96
CA SER A 301 15.97 -0.26 -11.03
C SER A 301 15.56 0.48 -9.76
N VAL A 302 16.44 1.33 -9.23
CA VAL A 302 16.17 2.16 -8.05
C VAL A 302 15.61 3.55 -8.39
N SER A 303 15.43 3.86 -9.67
CA SER A 303 14.81 5.11 -10.11
C SER A 303 14.46 5.10 -11.60
N ASN A 304 13.47 5.89 -12.00
CA ASN A 304 13.18 6.26 -13.38
C ASN A 304 13.53 7.74 -13.69
N CYS A 305 14.10 8.45 -12.72
CA CYS A 305 14.44 9.87 -12.80
C CYS A 305 15.64 10.14 -13.70
N ALA A 306 15.74 11.38 -14.19
CA ALA A 306 16.92 11.89 -14.88
C ALA A 306 18.16 11.82 -13.98
N LYS A 307 19.32 11.54 -14.59
CA LYS A 307 20.60 11.40 -13.89
C LYS A 307 21.49 12.63 -14.04
N THR A 308 21.19 13.49 -15.01
CA THR A 308 21.91 14.73 -15.27
C THR A 308 21.84 15.62 -14.01
N PRO A 309 22.97 16.15 -13.52
CA PRO A 309 22.97 17.05 -12.37
C PRO A 309 22.05 18.25 -12.59
N GLY A 310 21.20 18.56 -11.61
CA GLY A 310 20.25 19.68 -11.71
C GLY A 310 19.04 19.40 -12.61
N ALA A 311 18.74 18.15 -12.94
CA ALA A 311 17.58 17.79 -13.76
C ALA A 311 16.28 17.53 -12.97
N ILE A 312 16.35 17.41 -11.63
CA ILE A 312 15.20 17.00 -10.81
C ILE A 312 14.51 18.21 -10.21
N HIS A 313 13.27 18.43 -10.60
CA HIS A 313 12.37 19.40 -10.01
C HIS A 313 11.61 18.79 -8.84
N TYR A 314 11.65 19.47 -7.71
CA TYR A 314 10.80 19.19 -6.55
C TYR A 314 9.90 20.41 -6.39
N TYR A 315 8.71 20.37 -6.99
CA TYR A 315 7.87 21.57 -7.13
C TYR A 315 7.11 21.92 -5.85
N GLU A 316 6.87 23.22 -5.66
CA GLU A 316 5.90 23.70 -4.67
C GLU A 316 4.50 23.21 -5.06
N ARG A 317 3.66 23.00 -4.05
CA ARG A 317 2.26 22.68 -4.31
C ARG A 317 1.54 23.89 -4.88
N THR A 318 0.51 23.62 -5.67
CA THR A 318 -0.35 24.64 -6.29
C THR A 318 -1.02 25.49 -5.22
N GLU A 319 -1.21 26.78 -5.49
CA GLU A 319 -1.87 27.69 -4.58
C GLU A 319 -3.29 27.17 -4.23
N GLY A 320 -3.60 27.07 -2.94
CA GLY A 320 -4.87 26.54 -2.45
C GLY A 320 -4.94 25.02 -2.29
N SER A 321 -3.92 24.27 -2.73
CA SER A 321 -3.87 22.81 -2.59
C SER A 321 -3.27 22.31 -1.28
N GLU A 322 -2.91 23.20 -0.34
CA GLU A 322 -2.31 22.84 0.96
C GLU A 322 -3.03 23.44 2.17
N ALA A 323 -3.19 22.64 3.23
CA ALA A 323 -3.66 23.09 4.55
C ALA A 323 -2.80 22.56 5.72
#